data_AF-Q53CN0-F1
#
_entry.id   AF-Q53CN0-F1
#
_cell.length_a   1.000
_cell.length_b   1.000
_cell.length_c   1.000
_cell.angle_alpha   90.00
_cell.angle_beta   90.00
_cell.angle_gamma   90.00
#
_symmetry.space_group_name_H-M   'P 1'
#
loop_
_entity.id
_entity.type
_entity.pdbx_description
1 polymer ?
#
loop_
_entity_poly.entity_id
_entity_poly.type
_entity_poly.pdbx_seq_one_letter_code
_entity_poly.pdbx_strand_id
1 'polypeptide(L)'
;MESADGENLKQAILDRDTFHKEFNTEAYLKDFYTKVEDSAMQMVLIFLPNIVARIGKIKRVLDFGAGPTIHVAASFRNQAVEIYLADYLPQNRQELMRWYEGSSSFDWSHPMKMILTQEGNPWNDLDEMIRITRQKVRGIFHCDCFSSPSVDVSEQLQGMFDTVVTIFCVEYCCKTYDEYKNAIKNITQQIREGGTF
;
A
#
# COMPACT_ATOMS: atom_id res chain seq x y z
N MET A 1 41.65 -34.18 19.01
CA MET A 1 40.36 -34.46 18.35
C MET A 1 39.27 -33.87 19.22
N GLU A 2 38.79 -32.68 18.90
CA GLU A 2 37.44 -32.47 18.35
C GLU A 2 37.24 -30.97 18.13
N SER A 3 36.76 -30.67 16.93
CA SER A 3 36.45 -29.37 16.37
C SER A 3 35.18 -28.79 16.98
N ALA A 4 35.19 -27.50 17.30
CA ALA A 4 33.99 -26.72 17.52
C ALA A 4 34.04 -25.47 16.62
N ASP A 5 33.76 -25.67 15.34
CA ASP A 5 33.43 -24.58 14.42
C ASP A 5 31.96 -24.19 14.66
N GLY A 6 31.76 -23.30 15.62
CA GLY A 6 30.51 -22.56 15.74
C GLY A 6 30.48 -21.47 14.68
N GLU A 7 29.85 -21.76 13.53
CA GLU A 7 29.55 -20.75 12.52
C GLU A 7 28.66 -19.66 13.13
N ASN A 8 29.29 -18.51 13.36
CA ASN A 8 28.60 -17.29 13.73
C ASN A 8 27.90 -16.75 12.46
N LEU A 9 26.70 -17.26 12.18
CA LEU A 9 25.81 -16.73 11.15
C LEU A 9 25.43 -15.29 11.53
N LYS A 10 26.21 -14.31 11.07
CA LYS A 10 25.77 -12.92 11.03
C LYS A 10 24.48 -12.89 10.22
N GLN A 11 23.36 -12.63 10.88
CA GLN A 11 22.08 -12.44 10.22
C GLN A 11 22.26 -11.34 9.17
N ALA A 12 22.16 -11.70 7.89
CA ALA A 12 22.31 -10.76 6.80
C ALA A 12 21.21 -9.70 6.92
N ILE A 13 21.58 -8.42 6.83
CA ILE A 13 20.61 -7.34 6.77
C ILE A 13 19.86 -7.51 5.46
N LEU A 14 18.55 -7.77 5.55
CA LEU A 14 17.69 -7.85 4.38
C LEU A 14 17.47 -6.43 3.85
N ASP A 15 17.58 -6.26 2.53
CA ASP A 15 17.37 -4.99 1.86
C ASP A 15 16.65 -5.21 0.52
N ARG A 16 16.49 -4.14 -0.28
CA ARG A 16 15.76 -4.20 -1.54
C ARG A 16 16.26 -5.28 -2.52
N ASP A 17 17.55 -5.62 -2.47
CA ASP A 17 18.17 -6.56 -3.41
C ASP A 17 17.69 -8.00 -3.16
N THR A 18 17.06 -8.25 -2.01
CA THR A 18 16.51 -9.56 -1.63
C THR A 18 14.99 -9.62 -1.60
N PHE A 19 14.27 -8.52 -1.88
CA PHE A 19 12.79 -8.48 -1.80
C PHE A 19 12.09 -9.60 -2.57
N HIS A 20 12.54 -9.90 -3.79
CA HIS A 20 11.94 -10.96 -4.61
C HIS A 20 12.08 -12.37 -4.00
N LYS A 21 13.03 -12.56 -3.09
CA LYS A 21 13.29 -13.86 -2.44
C LYS A 21 12.67 -13.93 -1.05
N GLU A 22 12.76 -12.85 -0.29
CA GLU A 22 12.51 -12.86 1.15
C GLU A 22 11.12 -12.34 1.52
N PHE A 23 10.49 -11.50 0.69
CA PHE A 23 9.18 -10.95 1.01
C PHE A 23 8.07 -11.98 0.73
N ASN A 24 7.38 -12.40 1.79
CA ASN A 24 6.22 -13.28 1.72
C ASN A 24 4.93 -12.49 2.01
N THR A 25 4.06 -12.39 0.99
CA THR A 25 2.78 -11.68 1.05
C THR A 25 1.84 -12.20 2.15
N GLU A 26 1.68 -13.51 2.27
CA GLU A 26 0.75 -14.11 3.22
C GLU A 26 1.25 -13.94 4.66
N ALA A 27 2.55 -14.14 4.89
CA ALA A 27 3.16 -13.90 6.19
C ALA A 27 3.01 -12.43 6.61
N TYR A 28 3.28 -11.49 5.70
CA TYR A 28 3.12 -10.06 5.95
C TYR A 28 1.67 -9.71 6.36
N LEU A 29 0.67 -10.18 5.59
CA LEU A 29 -0.74 -9.94 5.94
C LEU A 29 -1.11 -10.59 7.28
N LYS A 30 -0.67 -11.83 7.51
CA LYS A 30 -0.96 -12.57 8.73
C LYS A 30 -0.40 -11.85 9.96
N ASP A 31 0.86 -11.46 9.91
CA ASP A 31 1.59 -10.90 11.05
C ASP A 31 1.12 -9.48 11.38
N PHE A 32 0.85 -8.65 10.36
CA PHE A 32 0.55 -7.23 10.56
C PHE A 32 -0.94 -6.89 10.57
N TYR A 33 -1.79 -7.65 9.87
CA TYR A 33 -3.18 -7.24 9.62
C TYR A 33 -4.24 -8.17 10.18
N THR A 34 -3.90 -9.37 10.68
CA THR A 34 -4.90 -10.27 11.28
C THR A 34 -5.48 -9.68 12.58
N LYS A 35 -4.60 -9.25 13.48
CA LYS A 35 -4.97 -8.68 14.79
C LYS A 35 -4.59 -7.21 14.94
N VAL A 36 -3.76 -6.69 14.03
CA VAL A 36 -3.26 -5.30 14.05
C VAL A 36 -2.71 -4.94 15.44
N GLU A 37 -1.81 -5.76 15.99
CA GLU A 37 -1.15 -5.49 17.27
C GLU A 37 0.04 -4.54 17.11
N ASP A 38 0.62 -4.45 15.90
CA ASP A 38 1.71 -3.53 15.59
C ASP A 38 1.25 -2.07 15.65
N SER A 39 2.00 -1.24 16.39
CA SER A 39 1.64 0.15 16.66
C SER A 39 1.69 1.04 15.42
N ALA A 40 2.55 0.71 14.45
CA ALA A 40 2.64 1.45 13.20
C ALA A 40 1.41 1.17 12.32
N MET A 41 0.97 -0.09 12.25
CA MET A 41 -0.27 -0.46 11.55
C MET A 41 -1.51 0.14 12.21
N GLN A 42 -1.58 0.14 13.55
CA GLN A 42 -2.65 0.81 14.30
C GLN A 42 -2.68 2.30 13.99
N MET A 43 -1.52 2.96 13.99
CA MET A 43 -1.42 4.38 13.65
C MET A 43 -2.00 4.64 12.26
N VAL A 44 -1.63 3.85 11.25
CA VAL A 44 -2.18 4.00 9.89
C VAL A 44 -3.70 3.84 9.88
N LEU A 45 -4.23 2.75 10.44
CA LEU A 45 -5.67 2.47 10.40
C LEU A 45 -6.51 3.45 11.24
N ILE A 46 -5.90 4.09 12.24
CA ILE A 46 -6.57 5.09 13.09
C ILE A 46 -6.52 6.49 12.47
N PHE A 47 -5.36 6.91 11.95
CA PHE A 47 -5.17 8.29 11.50
C PHE A 47 -5.45 8.50 10.02
N LEU A 48 -5.22 7.50 9.16
CA LEU A 48 -5.43 7.66 7.72
C LEU A 48 -6.86 8.08 7.36
N PRO A 49 -7.94 7.47 7.88
CA PRO A 49 -9.31 7.87 7.53
C PRO A 49 -9.60 9.34 7.91
N ASN A 50 -9.02 9.80 9.02
CA ASN A 50 -9.10 11.18 9.48
C ASN A 50 -8.35 12.16 8.57
N ILE A 51 -7.18 11.78 8.06
CA ILE A 51 -6.42 12.57 7.09
C ILE A 51 -7.20 12.67 5.77
N VAL A 52 -7.67 11.52 5.27
CA VAL A 52 -8.44 11.44 4.02
C VAL A 52 -9.72 12.27 4.08
N ALA A 53 -10.43 12.28 5.21
CA ALA A 53 -11.60 13.12 5.40
C ALA A 53 -11.33 14.63 5.18
N ARG A 54 -10.10 15.10 5.42
CA ARG A 54 -9.69 16.51 5.27
C ARG A 54 -9.28 16.87 3.84
N ILE A 55 -8.95 15.90 2.99
CA ILE A 55 -8.57 16.13 1.58
C ILE A 55 -9.77 16.61 0.75
N GLY A 56 -10.99 16.19 1.12
CA GLY A 56 -12.21 16.50 0.36
C GLY A 56 -12.45 15.52 -0.79
N LYS A 57 -13.32 15.89 -1.74
CA LYS A 57 -13.62 15.04 -2.90
C LYS A 57 -12.54 15.20 -3.97
N ILE A 58 -12.03 14.09 -4.47
CA ILE A 58 -11.02 14.04 -5.52
C ILE A 58 -11.44 13.06 -6.61
N LYS A 59 -10.88 13.19 -7.82
CA LYS A 59 -11.19 12.26 -8.90
C LYS A 59 -10.38 10.98 -8.75
N ARG A 60 -9.06 11.08 -8.59
CA ARG A 60 -8.13 9.94 -8.68
C ARG A 60 -7.14 9.93 -7.53
N VAL A 61 -7.05 8.78 -6.87
CA VAL A 61 -5.98 8.49 -5.91
C VAL A 61 -5.12 7.33 -6.41
N LEU A 62 -3.82 7.44 -6.22
CA LEU A 62 -2.86 6.35 -6.39
C LEU A 62 -2.31 5.96 -5.03
N ASP A 63 -2.41 4.69 -4.67
CA ASP A 63 -1.65 4.07 -3.58
C ASP A 63 -0.36 3.48 -4.16
N PHE A 64 0.74 4.21 -4.02
CA PHE A 64 2.06 3.82 -4.54
C PHE A 64 2.79 2.97 -3.51
N GLY A 65 3.11 1.73 -3.89
CA GLY A 65 3.69 0.77 -2.95
C GLY A 65 2.66 0.24 -1.97
N ALA A 66 1.45 -0.03 -2.45
CA ALA A 66 0.31 -0.53 -1.65
C ALA A 66 0.62 -1.85 -0.92
N GLY A 67 1.66 -2.58 -1.36
CA GLY A 67 1.89 -3.95 -0.94
C GLY A 67 0.70 -4.83 -1.28
N PRO A 68 0.38 -5.84 -0.46
CA PRO A 68 -0.83 -6.64 -0.62
C PRO A 68 -2.05 -6.03 0.10
N THR A 69 -2.05 -4.73 0.38
CA THR A 69 -2.99 -4.11 1.34
C THR A 69 -4.05 -3.21 0.69
N ILE A 70 -5.17 -3.01 1.38
CA ILE A 70 -6.34 -2.27 0.83
C ILE A 70 -6.82 -1.12 1.72
N HIS A 71 -6.11 -0.83 2.81
CA HIS A 71 -6.59 0.12 3.83
C HIS A 71 -6.58 1.57 3.32
N VAL A 72 -5.66 1.92 2.41
CA VAL A 72 -5.70 3.21 1.70
C VAL A 72 -6.92 3.27 0.80
N ALA A 73 -7.15 2.26 -0.03
CA ALA A 73 -8.34 2.18 -0.88
C ALA A 73 -9.63 2.33 -0.07
N ALA A 74 -9.74 1.60 1.04
CA ALA A 74 -10.90 1.64 1.92
C ALA A 74 -11.11 3.04 2.52
N SER A 75 -10.03 3.70 2.95
CA SER A 75 -10.09 5.06 3.51
C SER A 75 -10.53 6.09 2.47
N PHE A 76 -10.08 5.96 1.22
CA PHE A 76 -10.44 6.88 0.12
C PHE A 76 -11.79 6.57 -0.55
N ARG A 77 -12.46 5.46 -0.20
CA ARG A 77 -13.68 5.00 -0.89
C ARG A 77 -14.80 6.04 -0.92
N ASN A 78 -14.84 6.97 0.03
CA ASN A 78 -15.85 8.03 0.04
C ASN A 78 -15.37 9.31 -0.67
N GLN A 79 -14.07 9.55 -0.76
CA GLN A 79 -13.46 10.79 -1.25
C GLN A 79 -13.08 10.71 -2.72
N ALA A 80 -12.50 9.59 -3.15
CA ALA A 80 -12.06 9.37 -4.52
C ALA A 80 -13.19 8.81 -5.42
N VAL A 81 -13.19 9.18 -6.70
CA VAL A 81 -14.04 8.57 -7.72
C VAL A 81 -13.38 7.29 -8.29
N GLU A 82 -12.06 7.35 -8.48
CA GLU A 82 -11.22 6.31 -9.05
C GLU A 82 -10.05 6.04 -8.10
N ILE A 83 -9.83 4.76 -7.77
CA ILE A 83 -8.74 4.31 -6.90
C ILE A 83 -7.81 3.43 -7.74
N TYR A 84 -6.52 3.68 -7.65
CA TYR A 84 -5.49 2.90 -8.32
C TYR A 84 -4.48 2.43 -7.31
N LEU A 85 -4.07 1.16 -7.42
CA LEU A 85 -3.09 0.55 -6.53
C LEU A 85 -1.86 0.22 -7.35
N ALA A 86 -0.68 0.37 -6.78
CA ALA A 86 0.54 -0.07 -7.42
C ALA A 86 1.50 -0.70 -6.42
N ASP A 87 2.19 -1.75 -6.84
CA ASP A 87 3.25 -2.37 -6.05
C ASP A 87 4.36 -2.92 -6.95
N TYR A 88 5.59 -2.95 -6.44
CA TYR A 88 6.75 -3.48 -7.17
C TYR A 88 6.72 -5.01 -7.28
N LEU A 89 6.24 -5.71 -6.26
CA LEU A 89 6.29 -7.17 -6.21
C LEU A 89 5.08 -7.83 -6.90
N PRO A 90 5.29 -8.77 -7.84
CA PRO A 90 4.20 -9.42 -8.56
C PRO A 90 3.25 -10.19 -7.64
N GLN A 91 3.74 -10.83 -6.58
CA GLN A 91 2.91 -11.57 -5.63
C GLN A 91 1.95 -10.68 -4.84
N ASN A 92 2.34 -9.44 -4.54
CA ASN A 92 1.48 -8.46 -3.87
C ASN A 92 0.37 -7.98 -4.80
N ARG A 93 0.73 -7.63 -6.04
CA ARG A 93 -0.27 -7.27 -7.06
C ARG A 93 -1.25 -8.41 -7.32
N GLN A 94 -0.77 -9.66 -7.31
CA GLN A 94 -1.65 -10.81 -7.47
C GLN A 94 -2.61 -10.98 -6.28
N GLU A 95 -2.17 -10.69 -5.05
CA GLU A 95 -3.06 -10.67 -3.89
C GLU A 95 -4.12 -9.55 -3.99
N LEU A 96 -3.73 -8.35 -4.41
CA LEU A 96 -4.67 -7.27 -4.68
C LEU A 96 -5.69 -7.66 -5.76
N MET A 97 -5.25 -8.34 -6.81
CA MET A 97 -6.15 -8.86 -7.86
C MET A 97 -7.11 -9.91 -7.30
N ARG A 98 -6.64 -10.86 -6.49
CA ARG A 98 -7.52 -11.82 -5.81
C ARG A 98 -8.55 -11.12 -4.92
N TRP A 99 -8.14 -10.11 -4.17
CA TRP A 99 -9.07 -9.33 -3.35
C TRP A 99 -10.11 -8.59 -4.19
N TYR A 100 -9.67 -7.99 -5.31
CA TYR A 100 -10.53 -7.31 -6.27
C TYR A 100 -11.54 -8.28 -6.90
N GLU A 101 -11.13 -9.50 -7.25
CA GLU A 101 -11.98 -10.54 -7.84
C GLU A 101 -12.88 -11.25 -6.79
N GLY A 102 -12.64 -11.00 -5.50
CA GLY A 102 -13.38 -11.65 -4.41
C GLY A 102 -12.91 -13.07 -4.10
N SER A 103 -11.72 -13.45 -4.54
CA SER A 103 -11.11 -14.76 -4.34
C SER A 103 -9.90 -14.75 -3.38
N SER A 104 -9.61 -13.63 -2.73
CA SER A 104 -8.59 -13.57 -1.67
C SER A 104 -9.06 -14.35 -0.45
N SER A 105 -8.12 -15.06 0.19
CA SER A 105 -8.36 -15.83 1.42
C SER A 105 -8.16 -15.00 2.69
N PHE A 106 -7.56 -13.81 2.60
CA PHE A 106 -7.28 -13.00 3.77
C PHE A 106 -8.52 -12.23 4.23
N ASP A 107 -8.87 -12.35 5.51
CA ASP A 107 -10.01 -11.65 6.10
C ASP A 107 -9.64 -10.22 6.54
N TRP A 108 -10.09 -9.25 5.75
CA TRP A 108 -9.89 -7.82 6.02
C TRP A 108 -10.87 -7.24 7.05
N SER A 109 -11.77 -8.04 7.63
CA SER A 109 -12.82 -7.57 8.53
C SER A 109 -12.30 -6.74 9.71
N HIS A 110 -11.20 -7.17 10.33
CA HIS A 110 -10.68 -6.49 11.53
C HIS A 110 -10.08 -5.11 11.19
N PRO A 111 -9.12 -4.97 10.26
CA PRO A 111 -8.63 -3.66 9.82
C PRO A 111 -9.74 -2.72 9.32
N MET A 112 -10.72 -3.25 8.58
CA MET A 112 -11.80 -2.43 8.03
C MET A 112 -12.78 -1.93 9.10
N LYS A 113 -13.07 -2.74 10.14
CA LYS A 113 -13.83 -2.27 11.30
C LYS A 113 -13.10 -1.17 12.08
N MET A 114 -11.78 -1.20 12.12
CA MET A 114 -11.00 -0.10 12.71
C MET A 114 -11.23 1.20 11.92
N ILE A 115 -11.17 1.14 10.59
CA ILE A 115 -11.46 2.31 9.73
C ILE A 115 -12.89 2.81 9.94
N LEU A 116 -13.90 1.92 9.90
CA LEU A 116 -15.31 2.29 10.15
C LEU A 116 -15.48 3.00 11.49
N THR A 117 -14.80 2.51 12.54
CA THR A 117 -14.85 3.11 13.88
C THR A 117 -14.35 4.55 13.86
N GLN A 118 -13.24 4.84 13.16
CA GLN A 118 -12.71 6.19 13.05
C GLN A 118 -13.60 7.13 12.24
N GLU A 119 -14.33 6.59 11.28
CA GLU A 119 -15.29 7.34 10.47
C GLU A 119 -16.64 7.54 11.17
N GLY A 120 -16.84 6.94 12.36
CA GLY A 120 -18.12 6.98 13.07
C GLY A 120 -19.21 6.11 12.43
N ASN A 121 -18.84 5.15 11.58
CA ASN A 121 -19.76 4.25 10.90
C ASN A 121 -19.97 2.95 11.69
N PRO A 122 -21.18 2.35 11.64
CA PRO A 122 -21.44 1.07 12.29
C PRO A 122 -20.68 -0.07 11.60
N TRP A 123 -20.30 -1.09 12.36
CA TRP A 123 -19.59 -2.26 11.82
C TRP A 123 -20.42 -3.10 10.84
N ASN A 124 -21.75 -2.94 10.84
CA ASN A 124 -22.64 -3.59 9.87
C ASN A 124 -22.46 -3.04 8.45
N ASP A 125 -21.77 -1.90 8.28
CA ASP A 125 -21.44 -1.33 6.97
C ASP A 125 -20.20 -1.98 6.34
N LEU A 126 -19.61 -3.02 6.97
CA LEU A 126 -18.40 -3.67 6.48
C LEU A 126 -18.54 -4.19 5.04
N ASP A 127 -19.60 -4.93 4.74
CA ASP A 127 -19.82 -5.48 3.40
C ASP A 127 -19.99 -4.37 2.36
N GLU A 128 -20.66 -3.28 2.74
CA GLU A 128 -20.85 -2.12 1.89
C GLU A 128 -19.55 -1.34 1.67
N MET A 129 -18.73 -1.17 2.72
CA MET A 129 -17.38 -0.61 2.61
C MET A 129 -16.54 -1.43 1.62
N ILE A 130 -16.52 -2.75 1.75
CA ILE A 130 -15.78 -3.64 0.84
C ILE A 130 -16.29 -3.47 -0.60
N ARG A 131 -17.63 -3.51 -0.78
CA ARG A 131 -18.27 -3.40 -2.09
C ARG A 131 -17.95 -2.07 -2.77
N ILE A 132 -18.14 -0.94 -2.09
CA ILE A 132 -17.84 0.39 -2.64
C ILE A 132 -16.35 0.52 -2.97
N THR A 133 -15.48 0.07 -2.06
CA THR A 133 -14.02 0.15 -2.26
C THR A 133 -13.63 -0.59 -3.53
N ARG A 134 -14.05 -1.86 -3.67
CA ARG A 134 -13.78 -2.69 -4.85
C ARG A 134 -14.35 -2.06 -6.12
N GLN A 135 -15.57 -1.52 -6.06
CA GLN A 135 -16.21 -0.84 -7.20
C GLN A 135 -15.47 0.41 -7.67
N LYS A 136 -14.62 1.01 -6.84
CA LYS A 136 -13.83 2.20 -7.18
C LYS A 136 -12.41 1.91 -7.60
N VAL A 137 -11.90 0.69 -7.35
CA VAL A 137 -10.63 0.25 -7.92
C VAL A 137 -10.75 0.19 -9.45
N ARG A 138 -9.82 0.86 -10.13
CA ARG A 138 -9.77 0.98 -11.60
C ARG A 138 -8.55 0.30 -12.21
N GLY A 139 -7.51 0.06 -11.42
CA GLY A 139 -6.32 -0.64 -11.88
C GLY A 139 -5.38 -1.01 -10.73
N ILE A 140 -4.66 -2.10 -10.93
CA ILE A 140 -3.57 -2.58 -10.07
C ILE A 140 -2.34 -2.70 -10.97
N PHE A 141 -1.32 -1.88 -10.72
CA PHE A 141 -0.18 -1.69 -11.62
C PHE A 141 1.15 -2.05 -10.99
N HIS A 142 2.13 -2.34 -11.83
CA HIS A 142 3.53 -2.37 -11.40
C HIS A 142 4.03 -0.93 -11.20
N CYS A 143 4.85 -0.72 -10.17
CA CYS A 143 5.57 0.53 -9.93
C CYS A 143 7.01 0.26 -9.52
N ASP A 144 7.90 1.17 -9.88
CA ASP A 144 9.30 1.21 -9.46
C ASP A 144 9.69 2.65 -9.18
N CYS A 145 10.02 2.97 -7.94
CA CYS A 145 10.35 4.34 -7.53
C CYS A 145 11.68 4.84 -8.11
N PHE A 146 12.56 3.95 -8.59
CA PHE A 146 13.81 4.32 -9.25
C PHE A 146 13.63 4.58 -10.74
N SER A 147 12.48 4.25 -11.31
CA SER A 147 12.14 4.44 -12.71
C SER A 147 11.36 5.75 -12.96
N SER A 148 11.42 6.25 -14.20
CA SER A 148 10.61 7.38 -14.69
C SER A 148 10.11 7.05 -16.09
N PRO A 149 8.79 6.81 -16.29
CA PRO A 149 7.72 6.80 -15.29
C PRO A 149 7.93 5.79 -14.16
N SER A 150 7.49 6.15 -12.97
CA SER A 150 7.58 5.33 -11.75
C SER A 150 6.44 4.32 -11.61
N VAL A 151 5.43 4.36 -12.49
CA VAL A 151 4.27 3.47 -12.51
C VAL A 151 3.91 3.14 -13.95
N ASP A 152 3.58 1.88 -14.21
CA ASP A 152 3.23 1.37 -15.54
C ASP A 152 1.76 1.66 -15.88
N VAL A 153 1.39 2.94 -15.90
CA VAL A 153 0.07 3.43 -16.32
C VAL A 153 0.08 3.90 -17.77
N SER A 154 -1.10 3.98 -18.39
CA SER A 154 -1.26 4.59 -19.71
C SER A 154 -0.80 6.06 -19.72
N GLU A 155 -0.32 6.55 -20.86
CA GLU A 155 0.07 7.96 -21.05
C GLU A 155 -1.04 8.95 -20.65
N GLN A 156 -2.32 8.61 -20.85
CA GLN A 156 -3.43 9.50 -20.45
C GLN A 156 -3.66 9.62 -18.94
N LEU A 157 -3.08 8.71 -18.14
CA LEU A 157 -3.23 8.65 -16.69
C LEU A 157 -1.97 9.16 -15.96
N GLN A 158 -0.82 9.13 -16.63
CA GLN A 158 0.43 9.63 -16.09
C GLN A 158 0.32 11.12 -15.71
N GLY A 159 0.72 11.48 -14.49
CA GLY A 159 0.63 12.87 -14.00
C GLY A 159 -0.79 13.36 -13.73
N MET A 160 -1.80 12.49 -13.69
CA MET A 160 -3.21 12.87 -13.57
C MET A 160 -3.86 12.51 -12.22
N PHE A 161 -3.06 12.14 -11.22
CA PHE A 161 -3.57 11.79 -9.88
C PHE A 161 -3.74 13.04 -9.02
N ASP A 162 -4.93 13.22 -8.44
CA ASP A 162 -5.20 14.30 -7.47
C ASP A 162 -4.44 14.08 -6.17
N THR A 163 -4.27 12.82 -5.79
CA THR A 163 -3.55 12.42 -4.58
C THR A 163 -2.73 11.18 -4.88
N VAL A 164 -1.47 11.17 -4.44
CA VAL A 164 -0.64 9.97 -4.41
C VAL A 164 -0.30 9.71 -2.95
N VAL A 165 -0.45 8.47 -2.49
CA VAL A 165 -0.18 8.04 -1.13
C VAL A 165 0.94 7.01 -1.17
N THR A 166 1.85 7.03 -0.22
CA THR A 166 2.84 5.98 0.00
C THR A 166 2.98 5.75 1.51
N ILE A 167 2.87 4.51 1.96
CA ILE A 167 2.96 4.14 3.38
C ILE A 167 3.87 2.91 3.49
N PHE A 168 4.91 2.98 4.33
CA PHE A 168 5.85 1.86 4.56
C PHE A 168 6.45 1.29 3.27
N CYS A 169 6.91 2.14 2.36
CA CYS A 169 7.38 1.74 1.03
C CYS A 169 8.78 2.31 0.73
N VAL A 170 8.88 3.61 0.46
CA VAL A 170 10.10 4.24 -0.08
C VAL A 170 11.29 4.10 0.86
N GLU A 171 11.06 4.16 2.17
CA GLU A 171 12.08 4.00 3.20
C GLU A 171 12.70 2.59 3.25
N TYR A 172 11.98 1.56 2.78
CA TYR A 172 12.50 0.20 2.66
C TYR A 172 13.24 -0.02 1.32
N CYS A 173 12.94 0.80 0.31
CA CYS A 173 13.53 0.69 -1.02
C CYS A 173 14.88 1.41 -1.15
N CYS A 174 15.13 2.44 -0.36
CA CYS A 174 16.29 3.32 -0.53
C CYS A 174 17.41 3.01 0.47
N LYS A 175 18.63 2.87 -0.02
CA LYS A 175 19.84 2.63 0.77
C LYS A 175 20.55 3.94 1.16
N THR A 176 20.24 5.04 0.45
CA THR A 176 20.82 6.35 0.70
C THR A 176 19.76 7.45 0.69
N TYR A 177 20.09 8.59 1.30
CA TYR A 177 19.24 9.78 1.27
C TYR A 177 19.04 10.33 -0.15
N ASP A 178 20.06 10.27 -1.00
CA ASP A 178 19.95 10.72 -2.39
C ASP A 178 19.04 9.81 -3.22
N GLU A 179 19.10 8.50 -2.99
CA GLU A 179 18.14 7.56 -3.57
C GLU A 179 16.71 7.87 -3.11
N TYR A 180 16.51 8.13 -1.81
CA TYR A 180 15.19 8.51 -1.27
C TYR A 180 14.65 9.78 -1.93
N LYS A 181 15.48 10.83 -2.05
CA LYS A 181 15.11 12.07 -2.73
C LYS A 181 14.71 11.85 -4.18
N ASN A 182 15.48 11.04 -4.91
CA ASN A 182 15.20 10.75 -6.32
C ASN A 182 13.94 9.89 -6.47
N ALA A 183 13.71 8.93 -5.57
CA ALA A 183 12.49 8.14 -5.53
C ALA A 183 11.26 9.02 -5.32
N ILE A 184 11.27 9.90 -4.33
CA ILE A 184 10.17 10.86 -4.11
C ILE A 184 9.96 11.76 -5.32
N LYS A 185 11.03 12.26 -5.95
CA LYS A 185 10.92 13.04 -7.20
C LYS A 185 10.23 12.25 -8.32
N ASN A 186 10.56 10.98 -8.50
CA ASN A 186 9.96 10.14 -9.54
C ASN A 186 8.50 9.82 -9.26
N ILE A 187 8.13 9.57 -8.00
CA ILE A 187 6.75 9.29 -7.60
C ILE A 187 5.88 10.54 -7.75
N THR A 188 6.38 11.70 -7.31
CA THR A 188 5.62 12.96 -7.37
C THR A 188 5.30 13.43 -8.79
N GLN A 189 6.00 12.93 -9.82
CA GLN A 189 5.64 13.15 -11.23
C GLN A 189 4.28 12.56 -11.62
N GLN A 190 3.72 11.65 -10.82
CA GLN A 190 2.38 11.10 -11.05
C GLN A 190 1.27 12.06 -10.55
N ILE A 191 1.62 13.04 -9.71
CA ILE A 191 0.67 13.99 -9.14
C ILE A 191 0.39 15.08 -10.16
N ARG A 192 -0.88 15.42 -10.36
CA ARG A 192 -1.25 16.59 -11.16
C ARG A 192 -0.86 17.90 -10.48
N GLU A 193 -0.84 18.99 -11.24
CA GLU A 193 -0.67 20.32 -10.66
C GLU A 193 -1.73 20.60 -9.57
N GLY A 194 -1.25 21.04 -8.40
CA GLY A 194 -2.07 21.30 -7.22
C GLY A 194 -2.59 20.05 -6.49
N GLY A 195 -2.11 18.86 -6.85
CA GLY A 195 -2.43 17.62 -6.13
C GLY A 195 -1.67 17.48 -4.80
N THR A 196 -2.02 16.43 -4.06
CA THR A 196 -1.47 16.13 -2.72
C THR A 196 -0.60 14.87 -2.75
N PHE A 197 0.42 14.85 -1.91
CA PHE A 197 1.26 13.69 -1.61
C PHE A 197 1.16 13.35 -0.12
#